data_AF-A0A7C5ZCV2-F1
#
_entry.id   AF-A0A7C5ZCV2-F1
#
_cell.length_a   1.000
_cell.length_b   1.000
_cell.length_c   1.000
_cell.angle_alpha   90.00
_cell.angle_beta   90.00
_cell.angle_gamma   90.00
#
_symmetry.space_group_name_H-M   'P 1'
#
loop_
_entity.id
_entity.type
_entity.pdbx_description
1 polymer ?
#
loop_
_entity_poly.entity_id
_entity_poly.type
_entity_poly.pdbx_seq_one_letter_code
_entity_poly.pdbx_strand_id
1 'polypeptide(L)'
;MGENTKTAANPLQPRLKSPDALQTALILWRCSRMLYTQGMSYLLGIDIGTSGTKTLICDDHGKVIATAVAEHPISSPRPGWSEQDPQDWWSATCQATQAVLKRARLRGADIG
;
A
#
# COMPACT_ATOMS: atom_id res chain seq x y z
N MET A 1 -17.74 -68.42 -10.81
CA MET A 1 -17.12 -67.63 -11.88
C MET A 1 -17.65 -66.21 -11.74
N GLY A 2 -16.79 -65.24 -11.47
CA GLY A 2 -17.16 -63.87 -11.13
C GLY A 2 -16.33 -63.36 -9.94
N GLU A 3 -15.36 -62.51 -10.25
CA GLU A 3 -14.19 -62.18 -9.44
C GLU A 3 -14.41 -61.11 -8.36
N ASN A 4 -13.46 -61.10 -7.41
CA ASN A 4 -13.18 -60.09 -6.42
C ASN A 4 -13.11 -58.65 -6.99
N THR A 5 -13.57 -57.67 -6.20
CA THR A 5 -12.74 -56.48 -5.92
C THR A 5 -13.00 -55.99 -4.50
N LYS A 6 -12.01 -56.20 -3.62
CA LYS A 6 -11.85 -55.41 -2.39
C LYS A 6 -11.35 -54.03 -2.83
N THR A 7 -12.12 -52.97 -2.59
CA THR A 7 -11.59 -51.60 -2.68
C THR A 7 -11.25 -51.13 -1.28
N ALA A 8 -9.96 -50.89 -1.06
CA ALA A 8 -9.36 -50.43 0.18
C ALA A 8 -9.96 -49.08 0.63
N ALA A 9 -10.20 -48.96 1.93
CA ALA A 9 -10.50 -47.67 2.55
C ALA A 9 -9.27 -46.75 2.41
N ASN A 10 -9.47 -45.59 1.78
CA ASN A 10 -8.46 -44.54 1.61
C ASN A 10 -8.24 -43.80 2.94
N PRO A 11 -7.05 -43.84 3.57
CA PRO A 11 -6.86 -43.31 4.92
C PRO A 11 -6.22 -41.91 4.91
N LEU A 12 -6.75 -40.91 4.19
CA LEU A 12 -6.23 -39.52 4.30
C LEU A 12 -7.27 -38.40 4.06
N GLN A 13 -8.55 -38.63 4.40
CA GLN A 13 -9.51 -37.51 4.48
C GLN A 13 -9.82 -37.22 5.96
N PRO A 14 -9.41 -36.06 6.51
CA PRO A 14 -9.90 -35.64 7.81
C PRO A 14 -11.40 -35.35 7.68
N ARG A 15 -12.23 -36.22 8.26
CA ARG A 15 -13.66 -35.94 8.46
C ARG A 15 -13.78 -34.79 9.47
N LEU A 16 -14.05 -33.59 8.98
CA LEU A 16 -14.52 -32.48 9.82
C LEU A 16 -15.88 -32.88 10.41
N LYS A 17 -15.89 -33.26 11.69
CA LYS A 17 -17.08 -33.59 12.47
C LYS A 17 -17.20 -32.62 13.64
N SER A 18 -17.82 -31.46 13.42
CA SER A 18 -18.76 -30.79 14.33
C SER A 18 -18.91 -29.30 13.94
N PRO A 19 -20.06 -28.66 14.23
CA PRO A 19 -20.27 -27.21 14.05
C PRO A 19 -19.24 -26.32 14.77
N ASP A 20 -18.56 -26.84 15.79
CA ASP A 20 -17.60 -26.10 16.62
C ASP A 20 -16.27 -25.81 15.90
N ALA A 21 -15.91 -26.60 14.88
CA ALA A 21 -14.70 -26.38 14.09
C ALA A 21 -14.79 -25.11 13.23
N LEU A 22 -15.98 -24.78 12.72
CA LEU A 22 -16.21 -23.55 11.94
C LEU A 22 -16.24 -22.32 12.85
N GLN A 23 -16.85 -22.43 14.04
CA GLN A 23 -16.85 -21.36 15.04
C GLN A 23 -15.43 -21.02 15.50
N THR A 24 -14.60 -22.05 15.72
CA THR A 24 -13.20 -21.89 16.15
C THR A 24 -12.31 -21.36 15.02
N ALA A 25 -12.52 -21.79 13.77
CA ALA A 25 -11.82 -21.22 12.62
C ALA A 25 -12.19 -19.74 12.37
N LEU A 26 -13.45 -19.36 12.58
CA LEU A 26 -13.90 -17.96 12.51
C LEU A 26 -13.35 -17.10 13.66
N ILE A 27 -13.24 -17.66 14.86
CA ILE A 27 -12.63 -16.98 16.02
C ILE A 27 -11.13 -16.83 15.81
N LEU A 28 -10.42 -17.85 15.34
CA LEU A 28 -8.99 -17.76 15.02
C LEU A 28 -8.74 -16.80 13.85
N TRP A 29 -9.57 -16.79 12.81
CA TRP A 29 -9.49 -15.79 11.73
C TRP A 29 -9.77 -14.37 12.24
N ARG A 30 -10.76 -14.18 13.13
CA ARG A 30 -11.06 -12.88 13.76
C ARG A 30 -9.96 -12.44 14.73
N CYS A 31 -9.34 -13.36 15.47
CA CYS A 31 -8.25 -13.08 16.42
C CYS A 31 -6.91 -12.86 15.70
N SER A 32 -6.60 -13.58 14.62
CA SER A 32 -5.43 -13.32 13.78
C SER A 32 -5.54 -11.98 13.07
N ARG A 33 -6.73 -11.57 12.64
CA ARG A 33 -6.97 -10.22 12.09
C ARG A 33 -6.86 -9.11 13.15
N MET A 34 -7.03 -9.44 14.42
CA MET A 34 -6.92 -8.51 15.56
C MET A 34 -5.49 -8.42 16.12
N LEU A 35 -4.59 -9.36 15.76
CA LEU A 35 -3.19 -9.38 16.18
C LEU A 35 -2.19 -9.13 15.04
N TYR A 36 -2.66 -8.91 13.80
CA TYR A 36 -1.81 -8.67 12.62
C TYR A 36 -2.21 -7.38 11.88
N THR A 37 -2.45 -6.31 12.63
CA THR A 37 -2.48 -4.93 12.14
C THR A 37 -1.50 -4.06 12.92
N GLN A 38 -0.30 -4.58 13.18
CA GLN A 38 0.87 -3.70 13.04
C GLN A 38 1.07 -3.53 11.53
N GLY A 39 0.09 -2.90 10.86
CA GLY A 39 0.16 -2.63 9.43
C GLY A 39 1.34 -1.70 9.25
N MET A 40 2.29 -2.08 8.38
CA MET A 40 3.43 -1.24 8.01
C MET A 40 2.90 0.18 7.79
N SER A 41 3.24 1.07 8.69
CA SER A 41 2.75 2.45 8.64
C SER A 41 3.62 3.19 7.65
N TYR A 42 3.01 3.68 6.57
CA TYR A 42 3.71 4.46 5.57
C TYR A 42 3.42 5.95 5.78
N LEU A 43 4.48 6.75 5.70
CA LEU A 43 4.39 8.20 5.79
C LEU A 43 4.68 8.81 4.42
N LEU A 44 3.89 9.80 4.02
CA LEU A 44 4.10 10.59 2.81
C LEU A 44 4.72 11.95 3.19
N GLY A 45 5.92 12.21 2.70
CA GLY A 45 6.54 13.53 2.75
C GLY A 45 6.31 14.28 1.45
N ILE A 46 6.03 15.59 1.54
CA ILE A 46 5.87 16.51 0.42
C ILE A 46 6.75 17.73 0.66
N ASP A 47 7.57 18.07 -0.34
CA ASP A 47 8.49 19.20 -0.33
C ASP A 47 8.24 20.05 -1.59
N ILE A 48 7.63 21.21 -1.41
CA ILE A 48 7.34 22.16 -2.51
C ILE A 48 8.54 23.10 -2.63
N GLY A 49 9.45 22.76 -3.54
CA GLY A 49 10.64 23.54 -3.83
C GLY A 49 10.39 24.64 -4.86
N THR A 50 11.43 25.40 -5.19
CA THR A 50 11.31 26.53 -6.13
C THR A 50 11.04 26.08 -7.56
N SER A 51 11.64 24.97 -8.03
CA SER A 51 11.49 24.50 -9.42
C SER A 51 10.64 23.24 -9.56
N GLY A 52 10.08 22.73 -8.47
CA GLY A 52 9.34 21.48 -8.48
C GLY A 52 8.95 21.00 -7.09
N THR A 53 7.94 20.12 -7.06
CA THR A 53 7.50 19.44 -5.85
C THR A 53 8.05 18.02 -5.81
N LYS A 54 8.77 17.69 -4.73
CA LYS A 54 9.27 16.36 -4.44
C LYS A 54 8.36 15.66 -3.44
N THR A 55 8.17 14.37 -3.61
CA THR A 55 7.47 13.51 -2.66
C THR A 55 8.29 12.28 -2.34
N LEU A 56 8.11 11.76 -1.13
CA LEU A 56 8.73 10.53 -0.66
C LEU A 56 7.75 9.72 0.17
N ILE A 57 7.80 8.40 0.06
CA ILE A 57 7.14 7.50 1.00
C ILE A 57 8.22 6.76 1.78
N CYS A 58 8.10 6.72 3.11
CA CYS A 58 8.94 5.88 3.97
C CYS A 58 8.10 4.99 4.88
N ASP A 59 8.69 3.90 5.37
CA ASP A 59 8.11 3.12 6.46
C ASP A 59 8.35 3.77 7.84
N ASP A 60 7.82 3.13 8.87
CA ASP A 60 7.91 3.51 10.29
C ASP A 60 9.34 3.47 10.86
N HIS A 61 10.25 2.76 10.18
CA HIS A 61 11.68 2.76 10.48
C HIS A 61 12.45 3.84 9.70
N GLY A 62 11.75 4.67 8.91
CA GLY A 62 12.34 5.75 8.11
C GLY A 62 13.01 5.26 6.83
N LYS A 63 12.85 4.00 6.43
CA LYS A 63 13.37 3.50 5.16
C LYS A 63 12.53 4.05 4.03
N VAL A 64 13.19 4.71 3.07
CA VAL A 64 12.54 5.25 1.88
C VAL A 64 12.10 4.10 0.97
N ILE A 65 10.80 4.07 0.68
CA ILE A 65 10.14 3.10 -0.21
C ILE A 65 10.13 3.60 -1.65
N ALA A 66 9.80 4.87 -1.85
CA ALA A 66 9.75 5.49 -3.16
C ALA A 66 9.92 7.01 -3.06
N THR A 67 10.34 7.62 -4.18
CA THR A 67 10.35 9.07 -4.36
C THR A 67 9.75 9.45 -5.72
N ALA A 68 9.27 10.68 -5.83
CA ALA A 68 8.85 11.27 -7.10
C ALA A 68 9.13 12.78 -7.09
N VAL A 69 9.22 13.36 -8.28
CA VAL A 69 9.32 14.81 -8.48
C VAL A 69 8.37 15.18 -9.63
N ALA A 70 7.71 16.32 -9.49
CA ALA A 70 7.02 17.01 -10.58
C ALA A 70 7.53 18.46 -10.63
N GLU A 71 8.00 18.90 -11.78
CA GLU A 71 8.51 20.26 -11.97
C GLU A 71 7.36 21.25 -12.15
N HIS A 72 7.60 22.51 -11.77
CA HIS A 72 6.70 23.63 -12.06
C HIS A 72 7.51 24.87 -12.46
N PRO A 73 6.97 25.74 -13.32
CA PRO A 73 7.72 26.85 -13.87
C PRO A 73 8.05 27.92 -12.82
N ILE A 74 9.05 28.72 -13.17
CA ILE A 74 9.37 29.99 -12.50
C ILE A 74 9.38 31.06 -13.58
N SER A 75 8.66 32.15 -13.35
CA SER A 75 8.63 33.31 -14.23
C SER A 75 9.55 34.39 -13.70
N SER A 76 10.34 34.99 -14.59
CA SER A 76 11.19 36.15 -14.28
C SER A 76 10.88 37.28 -15.26
N PRO A 77 9.72 37.96 -15.12
CA PRO A 77 9.28 38.97 -16.08
C PRO A 77 10.14 40.23 -16.06
N ARG A 78 10.89 40.46 -14.96
CA ARG A 78 11.81 41.59 -14.78
C ARG A 78 13.11 41.10 -14.15
N PRO A 79 14.25 41.78 -14.42
CA PRO A 79 15.50 41.47 -13.73
C PRO A 79 15.34 41.51 -12.20
N GLY A 80 15.76 40.44 -11.52
CA GLY A 80 15.68 40.29 -10.07
C GLY A 80 14.32 39.80 -9.54
N TRP A 81 13.35 39.50 -10.41
CA TRP A 81 12.05 38.97 -10.00
C TRP A 81 11.98 37.45 -10.22
N SER A 82 11.32 36.78 -9.28
CA SER A 82 10.93 35.36 -9.38
C SER A 82 9.48 35.25 -8.94
N GLU A 83 8.61 34.90 -9.88
CA GLU A 83 7.17 34.73 -9.69
C GLU A 83 6.77 33.30 -10.01
N GLN A 84 5.75 32.80 -9.31
CA GLN A 84 5.17 31.48 -9.53
C GLN A 84 3.66 31.54 -9.35
N ASP A 85 2.94 30.74 -10.11
CA ASP A 85 1.51 30.53 -9.91
C ASP A 85 1.28 29.48 -8.81
N PRO A 86 0.57 29.80 -7.71
CA PRO A 86 0.21 28.81 -6.69
C PRO A 86 -0.54 27.60 -7.23
N GLN A 87 -1.26 27.75 -8.35
CA GLN A 87 -1.95 26.64 -9.02
C GLN A 87 -0.97 25.60 -9.58
N ASP A 88 0.23 26.03 -9.99
CA ASP A 88 1.27 25.11 -10.46
C ASP A 88 1.84 24.28 -9.30
N TRP A 89 1.99 24.87 -8.10
CA TRP A 89 2.40 24.13 -6.91
C TRP A 89 1.40 23.03 -6.55
N TRP A 90 0.11 23.34 -6.57
CA TRP A 90 -0.94 22.36 -6.31
C TRP A 90 -0.94 21.22 -7.35
N SER A 91 -0.81 21.59 -8.63
CA SER A 91 -0.81 20.64 -9.73
C SER A 91 0.41 19.70 -9.65
N ALA A 92 1.60 20.26 -9.38
CA ALA A 92 2.82 19.47 -9.16
C ALA A 92 2.71 18.58 -7.92
N THR A 93 2.11 19.07 -6.83
CA THR A 93 1.87 18.28 -5.61
C THR A 93 1.00 17.07 -5.88
N CYS A 94 -0.11 17.25 -6.62
CA CYS A 94 -0.99 16.16 -7.01
C CYS A 94 -0.26 15.14 -7.90
N GLN A 95 0.47 15.62 -8.92
CA GLN A 95 1.21 14.77 -9.86
C GLN A 95 2.30 13.96 -9.14
N ALA A 96 3.11 14.61 -8.31
CA ALA A 96 4.18 13.95 -7.57
C ALA A 96 3.61 12.92 -6.58
N THR A 97 2.53 13.26 -5.86
CA THR A 97 1.84 12.33 -4.93
C THR A 97 1.31 11.08 -5.65
N GLN A 98 0.62 11.26 -6.78
CA GLN A 98 0.14 10.13 -7.58
C GLN A 98 1.30 9.27 -8.10
N ALA A 99 2.38 9.91 -8.54
CA ALA A 99 3.55 9.21 -9.07
C ALA A 99 4.29 8.42 -7.98
N VAL A 100 4.43 8.95 -6.76
CA VAL A 100 5.11 8.22 -5.67
C VAL A 100 4.27 7.06 -5.16
N LEU A 101 2.95 7.22 -5.04
CA LEU A 101 2.03 6.12 -4.69
C LEU A 101 2.10 4.99 -5.73
N LYS A 102 2.07 5.34 -7.02
CA LYS A 102 2.20 4.35 -8.11
C LYS A 102 3.55 3.63 -8.07
N ARG A 103 4.65 4.33 -7.81
CA ARG A 103 5.99 3.73 -7.69
C ARG A 103 6.12 2.82 -6.47
N ALA A 104 5.56 3.24 -5.33
CA ALA A 104 5.52 2.44 -4.11
C ALA A 104 4.56 1.24 -4.19
N ARG A 105 3.65 1.24 -5.19
CA ARG A 105 2.54 0.28 -5.31
C ARG A 105 1.59 0.31 -4.10
N LEU A 106 1.37 1.51 -3.59
CA LEU A 106 0.50 1.79 -2.44
C LEU A 106 -0.72 2.60 -2.89
N ARG A 107 -1.78 2.53 -2.09
CA ARG A 107 -2.98 3.36 -2.21
C ARG A 107 -2.94 4.44 -1.14
N GLY A 108 -3.73 5.50 -1.32
CA GLY A 108 -3.85 6.55 -0.30
C GLY A 108 -4.30 6.03 1.06
N ALA A 109 -5.11 4.96 1.10
CA ALA A 109 -5.56 4.31 2.33
C ALA A 109 -4.46 3.54 3.08
N ASP A 110 -3.30 3.35 2.46
CA ASP A 110 -2.16 2.68 3.07
C ASP A 110 -1.19 3.70 3.73
N ILE A 111 -1.42 5.01 3.54
CA ILE A 111 -0.67 6.10 4.18
C ILE A 111 -1.36 6.46 5.50
N GLY A 112 -0.57 6.66 6.57
CA GLY A 112 -1.03 6.93 7.94
C GLY A 112 -1.72 8.28 8.14
#